data_AF-A0A9D9L666-F1
#
_entry.id   AF-A0A9D9L666-F1
#
_cell.length_a   1.000
_cell.length_b   1.000
_cell.length_c   1.000
_cell.angle_alpha   90.00
_cell.angle_beta   90.00
_cell.angle_gamma   90.00
#
_symmetry.space_group_name_H-M   'P 1'
#
loop_
_entity.id
_entity.type
_entity.pdbx_description
1 polymer ?
#
loop_
_entity_poly.entity_id
_entity_poly.type
_entity_poly.pdbx_seq_one_letter_code
_entity_poly.pdbx_strand_id
1 'polypeptide(L)'
;MKTKNLLAGALALTLVFSNGVILPVLPNVDSAVVASAASENVKLDGDTLVLSGNVTAEDILPYSVSNGNDVHEKIKKIIAKEGTVLPADCTKLFFDFPKCTQIDLSKADTSKVTNMSNMFGFCFDLQSIDISGFDTSKVTDMSYMFDKCGKLANIDVSSFDTSKVTNMEGMFHSCNSLASVDVSKFDTSKVTKMGQMFAGCALKSIDLSKFDTSNVTDMAAMFDGCDFTDLDVSAFNTSKVTSMAGMFEDNDKLISLDLSSFDTSNVTNMSGMFGHCSSLTSLDLSKFDTSNTFSMTNMFDHCTSLKSIDLSSFDTKKTDGMGGMFSYCSSLANIDLSSFDTSNVAFMEYMFDHCSSLKSIDLSKFNTSKVLHMEYMFSGCSALTKLDLSSFDTNKLIDINHMFADCTSLTTIIVSDKWNSDNIDKTYEAFRNSSKLVGGNGTKNDDSTNYDKIGREYARIDTPKTPGYFTAKASDKNSDTALNGDANSDGKINVADIAVVASHIKGIKALTGDKFKAADVNNDNNLTVTDIAMIASHIKGIKALS
;
A
#
# COMPACT_ATOMS: atom_id res chain seq x y z
N MET A 1 -36.44 -59.92 -8.67
CA MET A 1 -37.46 -59.36 -7.76
C MET A 1 -36.81 -58.23 -6.97
N LYS A 2 -37.60 -57.17 -6.76
CA LYS A 2 -37.29 -55.84 -6.20
C LYS A 2 -36.54 -55.79 -4.85
N THR A 3 -36.00 -54.59 -4.61
CA THR A 3 -35.75 -53.88 -3.32
C THR A 3 -34.42 -54.17 -2.60
N LYS A 4 -33.72 -53.21 -1.96
CA LYS A 4 -34.14 -52.00 -1.23
C LYS A 4 -33.12 -50.85 -1.26
N ASN A 5 -33.67 -49.64 -1.19
CA ASN A 5 -33.06 -48.35 -0.88
C ASN A 5 -32.31 -48.30 0.46
N LEU A 6 -31.27 -47.46 0.54
CA LEU A 6 -30.90 -46.64 1.70
C LEU A 6 -30.17 -45.39 1.16
N LEU A 7 -30.90 -44.29 0.96
CA LEU A 7 -30.98 -43.11 1.84
C LEU A 7 -29.61 -42.51 2.22
N ALA A 8 -29.34 -41.38 1.57
CA ALA A 8 -28.37 -40.37 1.96
C ALA A 8 -28.74 -39.76 3.32
N GLY A 9 -27.75 -39.60 4.20
CA GLY A 9 -27.82 -38.81 5.41
C GLY A 9 -26.74 -37.74 5.38
N ALA A 10 -27.16 -36.49 5.15
CA ALA A 10 -26.31 -35.31 5.22
C ALA A 10 -26.18 -34.79 6.66
N LEU A 11 -25.02 -34.19 6.91
CA LEU A 11 -24.63 -33.25 7.97
C LEU A 11 -25.73 -32.66 8.87
N ALA A 12 -25.49 -32.72 10.18
CA ALA A 12 -25.70 -31.59 11.11
C ALA A 12 -24.91 -31.82 12.40
N LEU A 13 -23.73 -31.19 12.52
CA LEU A 13 -22.97 -31.12 13.77
C LEU A 13 -23.39 -29.85 14.51
N THR A 14 -24.37 -29.97 15.41
CA THR A 14 -24.68 -28.94 16.42
C THR A 14 -23.84 -29.19 17.67
N LEU A 15 -22.92 -28.27 17.95
CA LEU A 15 -22.20 -28.14 19.22
C LEU A 15 -23.18 -27.74 20.34
N VAL A 16 -23.23 -28.52 21.41
CA VAL A 16 -23.78 -28.10 22.71
C VAL A 16 -22.72 -28.39 23.77
N PHE A 17 -22.22 -27.34 24.42
CA PHE A 17 -21.41 -27.44 25.63
C PHE A 17 -22.32 -27.61 26.85
N SER A 18 -22.07 -28.62 27.68
CA SER A 18 -22.21 -28.51 29.14
C SER A 18 -21.59 -29.70 29.89
N ASN A 19 -20.76 -29.35 30.87
CA ASN A 19 -20.53 -30.03 32.15
C ASN A 19 -19.79 -31.38 32.20
N GLY A 20 -18.47 -31.26 32.44
CA GLY A 20 -17.72 -31.97 33.48
C GLY A 20 -18.07 -33.42 33.80
N VAL A 21 -17.42 -34.35 33.11
CA VAL A 21 -17.02 -35.67 33.65
C VAL A 21 -15.69 -36.05 33.00
N ILE A 22 -14.68 -36.34 33.82
CA ILE A 22 -13.42 -36.96 33.39
C ILE A 22 -13.72 -38.43 33.05
N LEU A 23 -13.55 -38.83 31.80
CA LEU A 23 -13.57 -40.24 31.38
C LEU A 23 -12.15 -40.71 31.03
N PRO A 24 -11.83 -41.99 31.28
CA PRO A 24 -10.45 -42.48 31.34
C PRO A 24 -9.77 -42.48 29.96
N VAL A 25 -8.45 -42.26 30.00
CA VAL A 25 -7.52 -42.45 28.88
C VAL A 25 -7.73 -43.85 28.30
N LEU A 26 -8.26 -43.92 27.07
CA LEU A 26 -8.24 -45.15 26.29
C LEU A 26 -6.80 -45.37 25.80
N PRO A 27 -6.28 -46.62 25.86
CA PRO A 27 -4.93 -46.92 25.47
C PRO A 27 -4.72 -46.65 23.98
N ASN A 28 -3.52 -46.15 23.67
CA ASN A 28 -2.96 -45.99 22.34
C ASN A 28 -3.27 -47.23 21.48
N VAL A 29 -4.19 -47.09 20.52
CA VAL A 29 -4.38 -48.10 19.47
C VAL A 29 -3.40 -47.74 18.37
N ASP A 30 -2.17 -48.21 18.53
CA ASP A 30 -1.27 -48.41 17.41
C ASP A 30 -1.98 -49.30 16.39
N SER A 31 -1.95 -48.90 15.11
CA SER A 31 -2.29 -49.72 13.94
C SER A 31 -3.74 -50.24 13.80
N ALA A 32 -4.65 -49.39 13.31
CA ALA A 32 -5.76 -49.65 12.37
C ALA A 32 -6.77 -48.50 12.56
N VAL A 33 -7.14 -47.67 11.58
CA VAL A 33 -7.76 -47.97 10.29
C VAL A 33 -7.59 -46.73 9.41
N VAL A 34 -6.90 -46.86 8.27
CA VAL A 34 -7.27 -46.13 7.05
C VAL A 34 -7.20 -47.13 5.90
N ALA A 35 -8.06 -48.15 5.98
CA ALA A 35 -8.42 -48.92 4.80
C ALA A 35 -9.54 -48.18 4.06
N SER A 36 -9.26 -46.95 3.59
CA SER A 36 -9.91 -46.50 2.35
C SER A 36 -9.27 -47.37 1.28
N ALA A 37 -10.08 -48.11 0.51
CA ALA A 37 -9.58 -49.02 -0.52
C ALA A 37 -8.44 -48.34 -1.30
N ALA A 38 -7.21 -48.84 -1.12
CA ALA A 38 -6.08 -48.34 -1.89
C ALA A 38 -6.47 -48.50 -3.35
N SER A 39 -6.56 -47.39 -4.07
CA SER A 39 -6.80 -47.42 -5.49
C SER A 39 -5.82 -48.39 -6.14
N GLU A 40 -6.26 -49.15 -7.16
CA GLU A 40 -5.32 -49.98 -7.92
C GLU A 40 -4.20 -49.13 -8.54
N ASN A 41 -4.47 -47.83 -8.74
CA ASN A 41 -3.57 -46.87 -9.34
C ASN A 41 -2.55 -46.26 -8.36
N VAL A 42 -2.83 -46.25 -7.05
CA VAL A 42 -1.99 -45.55 -6.05
C VAL A 42 -1.75 -46.43 -4.83
N LYS A 43 -0.47 -46.68 -4.53
CA LYS A 43 -0.06 -47.52 -3.40
C LYS A 43 0.99 -46.81 -2.56
N LEU A 44 0.82 -46.85 -1.25
CA LEU A 44 1.84 -46.39 -0.30
C LEU A 44 2.78 -47.55 0.05
N ASP A 45 4.07 -47.40 -0.27
CA ASP A 45 5.14 -48.32 0.08
C ASP A 45 6.12 -47.62 1.04
N GLY A 46 5.96 -47.87 2.34
CA GLY A 46 6.67 -47.12 3.38
C GLY A 46 6.30 -45.63 3.36
N ASP A 47 7.28 -44.78 3.05
CA ASP A 47 7.12 -43.32 2.89
C ASP A 47 6.99 -42.87 1.41
N THR A 48 6.83 -43.83 0.50
CA THR A 48 6.80 -43.58 -0.95
C THR A 48 5.40 -43.83 -1.51
N LEU A 49 4.80 -42.81 -2.11
CA LEU A 49 3.55 -42.91 -2.86
C LEU A 49 3.85 -43.34 -4.30
N VAL A 50 3.42 -44.54 -4.67
CA VAL A 50 3.69 -45.17 -5.96
C VAL A 50 2.45 -45.12 -6.85
N LEU A 51 2.58 -44.44 -7.99
CA LEU A 51 1.53 -44.26 -8.98
C LEU A 51 1.68 -45.29 -10.13
N SER A 52 0.56 -45.72 -10.69
CA SER A 52 0.45 -46.62 -11.84
C SER A 52 -0.92 -46.51 -12.49
N GLY A 53 -1.07 -46.92 -13.75
CA GLY A 53 -2.37 -46.94 -14.41
C GLY A 53 -2.98 -45.53 -14.58
N ASN A 54 -4.30 -45.42 -14.62
CA ASN A 54 -4.98 -44.15 -14.84
C ASN A 54 -5.27 -43.48 -13.50
N VAL A 55 -4.39 -42.56 -13.07
CA VAL A 55 -4.53 -41.83 -11.82
C VAL A 55 -5.62 -40.77 -11.93
N THR A 56 -6.40 -40.60 -10.88
CA THR A 56 -7.39 -39.55 -10.70
C THR A 56 -7.09 -38.76 -9.42
N ALA A 57 -7.70 -37.57 -9.27
CA ALA A 57 -7.59 -36.82 -8.02
C ALA A 57 -8.12 -37.64 -6.83
N GLU A 58 -9.20 -38.41 -7.01
CA GLU A 58 -9.77 -39.28 -5.98
C GLU A 58 -8.80 -40.35 -5.49
N ASP A 59 -7.88 -40.81 -6.34
CA ASP A 59 -6.85 -41.77 -5.95
C ASP A 59 -5.79 -41.17 -5.01
N ILE A 60 -5.56 -39.86 -5.10
CA ILE A 60 -4.56 -39.13 -4.29
C ILE A 60 -5.17 -38.52 -3.03
N LEU A 61 -6.45 -38.12 -3.06
CA LEU A 61 -7.15 -37.48 -1.94
C LEU A 61 -6.90 -38.13 -0.57
N PRO A 62 -6.90 -39.47 -0.41
CA PRO A 62 -6.65 -40.12 0.87
C PRO A 62 -5.28 -39.82 1.50
N TYR A 63 -4.32 -39.39 0.69
CA TYR A 63 -2.93 -39.13 1.08
C TYR A 63 -2.61 -37.64 1.21
N SER A 64 -3.56 -36.74 0.89
CA SER A 64 -3.40 -35.29 0.94
C SER A 64 -4.00 -34.69 2.23
N VAL A 65 -3.61 -33.45 2.56
CA VAL A 65 -4.15 -32.68 3.70
C VAL A 65 -5.69 -32.58 3.69
N SER A 66 -6.30 -32.60 2.49
CA SER A 66 -7.73 -32.36 2.27
C SER A 66 -8.64 -33.39 2.93
N ASN A 67 -8.09 -34.53 3.36
CA ASN A 67 -8.82 -35.59 4.04
C ASN A 67 -8.68 -35.56 5.58
N GLY A 68 -8.02 -34.54 6.15
CA GLY A 68 -7.90 -34.35 7.60
C GLY A 68 -7.14 -35.46 8.33
N ASN A 69 -6.29 -36.21 7.63
CA ASN A 69 -5.43 -37.24 8.20
C ASN A 69 -3.95 -36.84 8.11
N ASP A 70 -3.11 -37.31 9.02
CA ASP A 70 -1.68 -36.97 9.06
C ASP A 70 -0.83 -37.88 8.15
N VAL A 71 -1.41 -38.48 7.09
CA VAL A 71 -0.66 -39.38 6.20
C VAL A 71 0.28 -38.59 5.28
N HIS A 72 -0.15 -37.41 4.81
CA HIS A 72 0.67 -36.49 4.02
C HIS A 72 1.98 -36.08 4.72
N GLU A 73 1.96 -35.96 6.06
CA GLU A 73 3.14 -35.69 6.91
C GLU A 73 4.16 -36.83 6.94
N LYS A 74 3.83 -38.01 6.41
CA LYS A 74 4.71 -39.18 6.40
C LYS A 74 5.28 -39.48 5.01
N ILE A 75 4.71 -38.89 3.97
CA ILE A 75 5.12 -39.17 2.58
C ILE A 75 6.34 -38.33 2.25
N LYS A 76 7.46 -39.02 1.99
CA LYS A 76 8.74 -38.39 1.63
C LYS A 76 9.02 -38.46 0.14
N LYS A 77 8.35 -39.36 -0.59
CA LYS A 77 8.57 -39.57 -2.02
C LYS A 77 7.27 -39.82 -2.78
N ILE A 78 7.18 -39.33 -4.00
CA ILE A 78 6.11 -39.67 -4.95
C ILE A 78 6.77 -40.15 -6.25
N ILE A 79 6.40 -41.32 -6.75
CA ILE A 79 6.99 -41.90 -7.97
C ILE A 79 5.92 -42.42 -8.94
N ALA A 80 6.11 -42.21 -10.24
CA ALA A 80 5.30 -42.80 -11.29
C ALA A 80 5.97 -44.04 -11.91
N LYS A 81 5.22 -45.12 -12.04
CA LYS A 81 5.64 -46.31 -12.82
C LYS A 81 5.33 -46.11 -14.30
N GLU A 82 5.99 -46.93 -15.14
CA GLU A 82 5.65 -47.04 -16.56
C GLU A 82 4.15 -47.30 -16.75
N GLY A 83 3.53 -46.56 -17.68
CA GLY A 83 2.09 -46.63 -17.93
C GLY A 83 1.21 -45.87 -16.93
N THR A 84 1.79 -45.04 -16.06
CA THR A 84 1.03 -44.05 -15.28
C THR A 84 0.50 -42.99 -16.22
N VAL A 85 -0.79 -42.68 -16.15
CA VAL A 85 -1.47 -41.62 -16.92
C VAL A 85 -2.10 -40.65 -15.93
N LEU A 86 -1.79 -39.36 -16.06
CA LEU A 86 -2.37 -38.32 -15.20
C LEU A 86 -3.70 -37.80 -15.76
N PRO A 87 -4.61 -37.30 -14.90
CA PRO A 87 -5.91 -36.80 -15.34
C PRO A 87 -5.76 -35.50 -16.16
N ALA A 88 -6.76 -35.17 -16.98
CA ALA A 88 -6.72 -33.95 -17.80
C ALA A 88 -6.66 -32.66 -16.95
N ASP A 89 -7.18 -32.72 -15.73
CA ASP A 89 -7.10 -31.65 -14.74
C ASP A 89 -6.24 -32.13 -13.56
N CYS A 90 -5.03 -31.60 -13.46
CA CYS A 90 -4.09 -31.86 -12.37
C CYS A 90 -4.12 -30.76 -11.31
N THR A 91 -5.18 -29.94 -11.26
CA THR A 91 -5.34 -28.91 -10.24
C THR A 91 -5.15 -29.52 -8.85
N LYS A 92 -4.15 -29.04 -8.12
CA LYS A 92 -3.81 -29.49 -6.76
C LYS A 92 -3.54 -31.00 -6.61
N LEU A 93 -3.20 -31.72 -7.69
CA LEU A 93 -3.09 -33.18 -7.66
C LEU A 93 -2.08 -33.69 -6.63
N PHE A 94 -0.94 -33.00 -6.47
CA PHE A 94 0.08 -33.27 -5.45
C PHE A 94 0.27 -32.07 -4.51
N PHE A 95 -0.83 -31.40 -4.16
CA PHE A 95 -0.82 -30.24 -3.28
C PHE A 95 -0.64 -30.64 -1.81
N ASP A 96 0.18 -29.87 -1.10
CA ASP A 96 0.40 -29.94 0.35
C ASP A 96 0.88 -31.33 0.81
N PHE A 97 2.00 -31.77 0.24
CA PHE A 97 2.82 -32.86 0.78
C PHE A 97 4.05 -32.26 1.48
N PRO A 98 3.89 -31.71 2.71
CA PRO A 98 4.86 -30.81 3.33
C PRO A 98 6.20 -31.48 3.65
N LYS A 99 6.22 -32.81 3.79
CA LYS A 99 7.42 -33.63 4.05
C LYS A 99 7.96 -34.34 2.82
N CYS A 100 7.34 -34.17 1.65
CA CYS A 100 7.83 -34.77 0.42
C CYS A 100 9.14 -34.10 0.01
N THR A 101 10.20 -34.90 -0.12
CA THR A 101 11.55 -34.42 -0.47
C THR A 101 11.91 -34.70 -1.93
N GLN A 102 11.24 -35.67 -2.56
CA GLN A 102 11.55 -36.13 -3.90
C GLN A 102 10.27 -36.52 -4.65
N ILE A 103 10.13 -36.00 -5.87
CA ILE A 103 9.06 -36.40 -6.80
C ILE A 103 9.71 -36.89 -8.10
N ASP A 104 9.35 -38.08 -8.57
CA ASP A 104 9.77 -38.60 -9.88
C ASP A 104 8.55 -39.00 -10.70
N LEU A 105 8.17 -38.12 -11.62
CA LEU A 105 7.06 -38.31 -12.56
C LEU A 105 7.56 -38.43 -14.00
N SER A 106 8.85 -38.75 -14.20
CA SER A 106 9.48 -38.91 -15.52
C SER A 106 8.77 -39.94 -16.42
N LYS A 107 8.01 -40.88 -15.82
CA LYS A 107 7.29 -41.95 -16.52
C LYS A 107 5.77 -41.73 -16.62
N ALA A 108 5.28 -40.56 -16.20
CA ALA A 108 3.87 -40.24 -16.27
C ALA A 108 3.50 -39.70 -17.66
N ASP A 109 2.47 -40.28 -18.29
CA ASP A 109 1.84 -39.73 -19.48
C ASP A 109 0.95 -38.53 -19.09
N THR A 110 1.39 -37.33 -19.49
CA THR A 110 0.67 -36.08 -19.31
C THR A 110 0.07 -35.54 -20.61
N SER A 111 0.05 -36.32 -21.69
CA SER A 111 -0.39 -35.86 -23.03
C SER A 111 -1.87 -35.41 -23.11
N LYS A 112 -2.65 -35.65 -22.06
CA LYS A 112 -4.04 -35.21 -21.90
C LYS A 112 -4.21 -34.05 -20.91
N VAL A 113 -3.16 -33.67 -20.19
CA VAL A 113 -3.22 -32.64 -19.15
C VAL A 113 -3.45 -31.28 -19.80
N THR A 114 -4.41 -30.53 -19.26
CA THR A 114 -4.79 -29.18 -19.69
C THR A 114 -4.64 -28.14 -18.59
N ASN A 115 -4.62 -28.57 -17.33
CA ASN A 115 -4.48 -27.69 -16.16
C ASN A 115 -3.48 -28.33 -15.17
N MET A 116 -2.44 -27.56 -14.79
CA MET A 116 -1.42 -27.94 -13.80
C MET A 116 -1.37 -26.96 -12.62
N SER A 117 -2.44 -26.18 -12.42
CA SER A 117 -2.48 -25.17 -11.37
C SER A 117 -2.31 -25.78 -9.99
N ASN A 118 -1.46 -25.19 -9.14
CA ASN A 118 -1.15 -25.67 -7.79
C ASN A 118 -0.70 -27.15 -7.72
N MET A 119 -0.24 -27.76 -8.81
CA MET A 119 -0.03 -29.21 -8.87
C MET A 119 0.93 -29.72 -7.79
N PHE A 120 1.97 -28.96 -7.44
CA PHE A 120 2.94 -29.27 -6.39
C PHE A 120 2.97 -28.21 -5.27
N GLY A 121 1.97 -27.34 -5.21
CA GLY A 121 1.93 -26.25 -4.24
C GLY A 121 2.04 -26.76 -2.80
N PHE A 122 2.70 -26.01 -1.93
CA PHE A 122 2.90 -26.29 -0.50
C PHE A 122 3.72 -27.56 -0.20
N CYS A 123 4.48 -28.08 -1.17
CA CYS A 123 5.48 -29.13 -0.91
C CYS A 123 6.76 -28.51 -0.29
N PHE A 124 6.67 -28.04 0.96
CA PHE A 124 7.71 -27.23 1.62
C PHE A 124 9.10 -27.88 1.65
N ASP A 125 9.17 -29.20 1.88
CA ASP A 125 10.44 -29.93 1.98
C ASP A 125 10.98 -30.47 0.64
N LEU A 126 10.31 -30.16 -0.49
CA LEU A 126 10.67 -30.68 -1.81
C LEU A 126 12.05 -30.18 -2.24
N GLN A 127 12.99 -31.10 -2.46
CA GLN A 127 14.37 -30.79 -2.83
C GLN A 127 14.68 -31.16 -4.29
N SER A 128 13.99 -32.17 -4.81
CA SER A 128 14.22 -32.67 -6.17
C SER A 128 12.91 -33.10 -6.81
N ILE A 129 12.74 -32.73 -8.07
CA ILE A 129 11.60 -33.15 -8.89
C ILE A 129 12.08 -33.50 -10.30
N ASP A 130 11.70 -34.69 -10.77
CA ASP A 130 11.90 -35.11 -12.15
C ASP A 130 10.56 -35.13 -12.89
N ILE A 131 10.39 -34.17 -13.79
CA ILE A 131 9.23 -33.98 -14.68
C ILE A 131 9.67 -33.96 -16.14
N SER A 132 10.83 -34.54 -16.44
CA SER A 132 11.41 -34.55 -17.80
C SER A 132 10.52 -35.22 -18.84
N GLY A 133 9.61 -36.12 -18.42
CA GLY A 133 8.65 -36.81 -19.27
C GLY A 133 7.35 -36.04 -19.57
N PHE A 134 7.17 -34.83 -19.03
CA PHE A 134 5.93 -34.08 -19.23
C PHE A 134 5.76 -33.62 -20.68
N ASP A 135 4.63 -34.00 -21.28
CA ASP A 135 4.02 -33.32 -22.43
C ASP A 135 3.09 -32.21 -21.91
N THR A 136 3.50 -30.95 -22.07
CA THR A 136 2.70 -29.78 -21.66
C THR A 136 2.00 -29.10 -22.84
N SER A 137 2.03 -29.67 -24.04
CA SER A 137 1.56 -29.03 -25.29
C SER A 137 0.05 -28.70 -25.33
N LYS A 138 -0.72 -29.15 -24.33
CA LYS A 138 -2.15 -28.85 -24.16
C LYS A 138 -2.46 -28.05 -22.90
N VAL A 139 -1.47 -27.76 -22.06
CA VAL A 139 -1.65 -27.05 -20.80
C VAL A 139 -1.96 -25.59 -21.07
N THR A 140 -3.01 -25.07 -20.41
CA THR A 140 -3.44 -23.67 -20.49
C THR A 140 -3.24 -22.92 -19.18
N ASP A 141 -3.13 -23.62 -18.05
CA ASP A 141 -2.93 -23.02 -16.73
C ASP A 141 -1.80 -23.72 -15.96
N MET A 142 -0.78 -22.94 -15.58
CA MET A 142 0.36 -23.35 -14.75
C MET A 142 0.47 -22.50 -13.48
N SER A 143 -0.61 -21.81 -13.09
CA SER A 143 -0.59 -20.91 -11.94
C SER A 143 -0.26 -21.67 -10.65
N TYR A 144 0.65 -21.11 -9.85
CA TYR A 144 1.06 -21.65 -8.55
C TYR A 144 1.59 -23.10 -8.61
N MET A 145 2.04 -23.59 -9.78
CA MET A 145 2.42 -25.00 -9.98
C MET A 145 3.44 -25.49 -8.94
N PHE A 146 4.40 -24.64 -8.56
CA PHE A 146 5.43 -24.91 -7.54
C PHE A 146 5.35 -23.97 -6.34
N ASP A 147 4.17 -23.40 -6.06
CA ASP A 147 3.99 -22.44 -4.96
C ASP A 147 4.51 -23.00 -3.63
N LYS A 148 5.32 -22.22 -2.91
CA LYS A 148 5.88 -22.57 -1.60
C LYS A 148 6.68 -23.89 -1.58
N CYS A 149 7.27 -24.31 -2.70
CA CYS A 149 8.31 -25.34 -2.71
C CYS A 149 9.64 -24.80 -2.14
N GLY A 150 9.64 -24.43 -0.85
CA GLY A 150 10.67 -23.59 -0.22
C GLY A 150 12.09 -24.17 -0.23
N LYS A 151 12.25 -25.50 -0.30
CA LYS A 151 13.56 -26.19 -0.40
C LYS A 151 13.98 -26.56 -1.82
N LEU A 152 13.18 -26.23 -2.83
CA LEU A 152 13.47 -26.57 -4.22
C LEU A 152 14.53 -25.61 -4.76
N ALA A 153 15.77 -26.08 -4.85
CA ALA A 153 16.90 -25.24 -5.24
C ALA A 153 17.08 -25.13 -6.77
N ASN A 154 16.66 -26.16 -7.50
CA ASN A 154 16.78 -26.25 -8.96
C ASN A 154 15.59 -27.00 -9.53
N ILE A 155 15.15 -26.60 -10.72
CA ILE A 155 14.12 -27.29 -11.49
C ILE A 155 14.43 -27.17 -12.97
N ASP A 156 14.32 -28.29 -13.69
CA ASP A 156 14.41 -28.31 -15.16
C ASP A 156 13.01 -28.17 -15.76
N VAL A 157 12.75 -27.03 -16.40
CA VAL A 157 11.51 -26.73 -17.13
C VAL A 157 11.74 -26.64 -18.64
N SER A 158 12.90 -27.11 -19.12
CA SER A 158 13.32 -26.95 -20.51
C SER A 158 12.55 -27.81 -21.52
N SER A 159 11.73 -28.75 -21.04
CA SER A 159 10.82 -29.56 -21.85
C SER A 159 9.43 -28.94 -22.04
N PHE A 160 9.12 -27.86 -21.31
CA PHE A 160 7.78 -27.29 -21.32
C PHE A 160 7.50 -26.59 -22.66
N ASP A 161 6.46 -27.04 -23.34
CA ASP A 161 5.73 -26.28 -24.36
C ASP A 161 4.69 -25.40 -23.65
N THR A 162 4.95 -24.09 -23.56
CA THR A 162 4.05 -23.11 -22.94
C THR A 162 3.21 -22.34 -23.95
N SER A 163 3.23 -22.70 -25.24
CA SER A 163 2.59 -21.95 -26.34
C SER A 163 1.06 -21.81 -26.25
N LYS A 164 0.42 -22.51 -25.30
CA LYS A 164 -1.02 -22.42 -24.99
C LYS A 164 -1.32 -21.90 -23.59
N VAL A 165 -0.31 -21.68 -22.76
CA VAL A 165 -0.49 -21.23 -21.39
C VAL A 165 -0.96 -19.78 -21.39
N THR A 166 -2.06 -19.53 -20.67
CA THR A 166 -2.65 -18.20 -20.51
C THR A 166 -2.46 -17.63 -19.10
N ASN A 167 -2.12 -18.50 -18.13
CA ASN A 167 -1.96 -18.15 -16.73
C ASN A 167 -0.67 -18.76 -16.15
N MET A 168 0.25 -17.89 -15.72
CA MET A 168 1.51 -18.25 -15.04
C MET A 168 1.62 -17.59 -13.66
N GLU A 169 0.50 -17.09 -13.12
CA GLU A 169 0.43 -16.43 -11.82
C GLU A 169 1.06 -17.30 -10.73
N GLY A 170 2.04 -16.79 -10.00
CA GLY A 170 2.68 -17.47 -8.88
C GLY A 170 3.39 -18.79 -9.20
N MET A 171 3.73 -19.09 -10.47
CA MET A 171 4.27 -20.41 -10.86
C MET A 171 5.44 -20.90 -9.97
N PHE A 172 6.32 -20.00 -9.53
CA PHE A 172 7.42 -20.28 -8.61
C PHE A 172 7.34 -19.46 -7.29
N HIS A 173 6.17 -18.93 -6.96
CA HIS A 173 5.99 -18.09 -5.78
C HIS A 173 6.49 -18.79 -4.50
N SER A 174 7.20 -18.06 -3.65
CA SER A 174 7.79 -18.54 -2.40
C SER A 174 8.69 -19.77 -2.55
N CYS A 175 9.31 -20.00 -3.72
CA CYS A 175 10.39 -20.98 -3.88
C CYS A 175 11.71 -20.42 -3.30
N ASN A 176 11.78 -20.26 -1.97
CA ASN A 176 12.84 -19.50 -1.30
C ASN A 176 14.27 -20.02 -1.52
N SER A 177 14.46 -21.26 -1.96
CA SER A 177 15.78 -21.82 -2.28
C SER A 177 16.12 -21.75 -3.78
N LEU A 178 15.18 -21.38 -4.64
CA LEU A 178 15.35 -21.38 -6.10
C LEU A 178 16.23 -20.20 -6.51
N ALA A 179 17.51 -20.49 -6.74
CA ALA A 179 18.52 -19.49 -7.09
C ALA A 179 18.70 -19.30 -8.60
N SER A 180 18.21 -20.25 -9.41
CA SER A 180 18.22 -20.18 -10.88
C SER A 180 17.15 -21.06 -11.50
N VAL A 181 16.56 -20.60 -12.61
CA VAL A 181 15.66 -21.37 -13.46
C VAL A 181 15.82 -20.89 -14.90
N ASP A 182 15.95 -21.82 -15.85
CA ASP A 182 16.03 -21.50 -17.28
C ASP A 182 14.62 -21.40 -17.89
N VAL A 183 14.18 -20.16 -18.13
CA VAL A 183 12.88 -19.85 -18.75
C VAL A 183 13.00 -19.45 -20.22
N SER A 184 14.18 -19.64 -20.85
CA SER A 184 14.47 -19.16 -22.21
C SER A 184 13.60 -19.79 -23.30
N LYS A 185 12.99 -20.95 -23.03
CA LYS A 185 12.10 -21.67 -23.94
C LYS A 185 10.61 -21.34 -23.74
N PHE A 186 10.26 -20.53 -22.76
CA PHE A 186 8.86 -20.18 -22.53
C PHE A 186 8.37 -19.29 -23.68
N ASP A 187 7.32 -19.75 -24.37
CA ASP A 187 6.46 -18.91 -25.19
C ASP A 187 5.40 -18.30 -24.27
N THR A 188 5.52 -17.00 -23.99
CA THR A 188 4.58 -16.25 -23.14
C THR A 188 3.57 -15.43 -23.94
N SER A 189 3.53 -15.56 -25.27
CA SER A 189 2.72 -14.70 -26.16
C SER A 189 1.22 -14.73 -25.89
N LYS A 190 0.72 -15.76 -25.19
CA LYS A 190 -0.70 -15.89 -24.79
C LYS A 190 -0.95 -15.64 -23.31
N VAL A 191 0.09 -15.41 -22.52
CA VAL A 191 -0.05 -15.24 -21.07
C VAL A 191 -0.70 -13.89 -20.79
N THR A 192 -1.72 -13.92 -19.93
CA THR A 192 -2.48 -12.74 -19.49
C THR A 192 -2.24 -12.39 -18.03
N LYS A 193 -1.81 -13.36 -17.21
CA LYS A 193 -1.53 -13.20 -15.79
C LYS A 193 -0.12 -13.69 -15.46
N MET A 194 0.71 -12.81 -14.89
CA MET A 194 2.07 -13.10 -14.44
C MET A 194 2.36 -12.61 -13.01
N GLY A 195 1.32 -12.17 -12.28
CA GLY A 195 1.47 -11.74 -10.90
C GLY A 195 2.16 -12.80 -10.04
N GLN A 196 3.03 -12.38 -9.12
CA GLN A 196 3.76 -13.24 -8.17
C GLN A 196 4.64 -14.33 -8.80
N MET A 197 4.86 -14.37 -10.12
CA MET A 197 5.48 -15.52 -10.80
C MET A 197 6.81 -15.95 -10.17
N PHE A 198 7.62 -14.99 -9.72
CA PHE A 198 8.91 -15.23 -9.06
C PHE A 198 8.98 -14.69 -7.62
N ALA A 199 7.89 -14.17 -7.07
CA ALA A 199 7.89 -13.57 -5.73
C ALA A 199 8.49 -14.51 -4.68
N GLY A 200 9.39 -14.00 -3.85
CA GLY A 200 10.06 -14.72 -2.77
C GLY A 200 11.09 -15.76 -3.20
N CYS A 201 11.51 -15.79 -4.48
CA CYS A 201 12.60 -16.64 -4.92
C CYS A 201 13.97 -16.06 -4.58
N ALA A 202 14.99 -16.91 -4.38
CA ALA A 202 16.38 -16.49 -4.17
C ALA A 202 17.11 -16.13 -5.48
N LEU A 203 16.37 -15.67 -6.50
CA LEU A 203 16.91 -15.32 -7.81
C LEU A 203 17.78 -14.07 -7.71
N LYS A 204 18.99 -14.16 -8.27
CA LYS A 204 19.91 -13.02 -8.41
C LYS A 204 19.98 -12.46 -9.82
N SER A 205 19.57 -13.27 -10.79
CA SER A 205 19.42 -12.91 -12.20
C SER A 205 18.44 -13.88 -12.87
N ILE A 206 17.79 -13.42 -13.93
CA ILE A 206 16.92 -14.23 -14.77
C ILE A 206 16.90 -13.65 -16.19
N ASP A 207 17.01 -14.49 -17.21
CA ASP A 207 16.93 -14.05 -18.61
C ASP A 207 15.46 -13.96 -19.05
N LEU A 208 14.97 -12.74 -19.19
CA LEU A 208 13.59 -12.43 -19.62
C LEU A 208 13.52 -11.96 -21.08
N SER A 209 14.62 -12.04 -21.84
CA SER A 209 14.71 -11.47 -23.19
C SER A 209 13.75 -12.08 -24.22
N LYS A 210 13.15 -13.24 -23.90
CA LYS A 210 12.16 -13.95 -24.72
C LYS A 210 10.71 -13.76 -24.27
N PHE A 211 10.48 -13.06 -23.16
CA PHE A 211 9.14 -12.82 -22.67
C PHE A 211 8.43 -11.83 -23.60
N ASP A 212 7.34 -12.28 -24.21
CA ASP A 212 6.31 -11.43 -24.80
C ASP A 212 5.25 -11.16 -23.73
N THR A 213 5.22 -9.94 -23.19
CA THR A 213 4.24 -9.52 -22.18
C THR A 213 3.10 -8.69 -22.76
N SER A 214 2.97 -8.61 -24.10
CA SER A 214 2.01 -7.72 -24.78
C SER A 214 0.53 -8.04 -24.52
N ASN A 215 0.23 -9.19 -23.91
CA ASN A 215 -1.12 -9.61 -23.50
C ASN A 215 -1.31 -9.64 -21.98
N VAL A 216 -0.27 -9.36 -21.20
CA VAL A 216 -0.32 -9.40 -19.73
C VAL A 216 -1.09 -8.20 -19.20
N THR A 217 -2.06 -8.47 -18.31
CA THR A 217 -2.86 -7.46 -17.63
C THR A 217 -2.50 -7.31 -16.16
N ASP A 218 -1.84 -8.31 -15.57
CA ASP A 218 -1.47 -8.32 -14.16
C ASP A 218 -0.01 -8.75 -13.95
N MET A 219 0.78 -7.87 -13.34
CA MET A 219 2.18 -8.06 -12.95
C MET A 219 2.41 -7.78 -11.45
N ALA A 220 1.34 -7.77 -10.64
CA ALA A 220 1.46 -7.50 -9.21
C ALA A 220 2.44 -8.47 -8.54
N ALA A 221 3.35 -7.94 -7.74
CA ALA A 221 4.36 -8.69 -6.99
C ALA A 221 5.22 -9.65 -7.84
N MET A 222 5.36 -9.45 -9.16
CA MET A 222 6.04 -10.43 -10.02
C MET A 222 7.46 -10.80 -9.53
N PHE A 223 8.18 -9.84 -8.97
CA PHE A 223 9.55 -9.98 -8.46
C PHE A 223 9.69 -9.61 -6.98
N ASP A 224 8.60 -9.55 -6.23
CA ASP A 224 8.60 -9.21 -4.80
C ASP A 224 9.57 -10.11 -4.01
N GLY A 225 10.40 -9.53 -3.14
CA GLY A 225 11.32 -10.26 -2.27
C GLY A 225 12.39 -11.09 -2.99
N CYS A 226 12.71 -10.75 -4.24
CA CYS A 226 13.83 -11.35 -4.96
C CYS A 226 15.17 -10.69 -4.61
N ASP A 227 16.26 -11.39 -4.94
CA ASP A 227 17.63 -11.06 -4.53
C ASP A 227 18.40 -10.30 -5.64
N PHE A 228 17.69 -9.56 -6.50
CA PHE A 228 18.26 -8.89 -7.68
C PHE A 228 19.15 -7.70 -7.31
N THR A 229 20.37 -7.67 -7.86
CA THR A 229 21.21 -6.46 -7.89
C THR A 229 21.03 -5.66 -9.18
N ASP A 230 20.66 -6.36 -10.25
CA ASP A 230 20.38 -5.85 -11.59
C ASP A 230 19.32 -6.75 -12.23
N LEU A 231 18.40 -6.17 -12.98
CA LEU A 231 17.28 -6.88 -13.61
C LEU A 231 16.94 -6.22 -14.94
N ASP A 232 17.12 -6.95 -16.05
CA ASP A 232 16.76 -6.48 -17.38
C ASP A 232 15.27 -6.73 -17.66
N VAL A 233 14.48 -5.65 -17.66
CA VAL A 233 13.05 -5.62 -18.01
C VAL A 233 12.79 -4.93 -19.36
N SER A 234 13.82 -4.74 -20.19
CA SER A 234 13.72 -4.00 -21.45
C SER A 234 12.79 -4.68 -22.49
N ALA A 235 12.59 -5.99 -22.40
CA ALA A 235 11.69 -6.76 -23.25
C ALA A 235 10.19 -6.55 -22.92
N PHE A 236 9.87 -5.95 -21.78
CA PHE A 236 8.48 -5.86 -21.31
C PHE A 236 7.69 -4.83 -22.12
N ASN A 237 6.53 -5.25 -22.60
CA ASN A 237 5.45 -4.38 -23.05
C ASN A 237 4.36 -4.37 -21.97
N THR A 238 4.20 -3.25 -21.26
CA THR A 238 3.25 -3.12 -20.14
C THR A 238 1.97 -2.37 -20.53
N SER A 239 1.74 -2.10 -21.81
CA SER A 239 0.64 -1.25 -22.29
C SER A 239 -0.78 -1.76 -21.93
N LYS A 240 -0.93 -3.02 -21.53
CA LYS A 240 -2.21 -3.60 -21.05
C LYS A 240 -2.25 -3.86 -19.54
N VAL A 241 -1.16 -3.61 -18.83
CA VAL A 241 -1.05 -3.91 -17.40
C VAL A 241 -1.90 -2.92 -16.62
N THR A 242 -2.76 -3.43 -15.75
CA THR A 242 -3.63 -2.63 -14.88
C THR A 242 -3.15 -2.59 -13.43
N SER A 243 -2.31 -3.54 -13.02
CA SER A 243 -1.75 -3.62 -11.66
C SER A 243 -0.25 -3.90 -11.69
N MET A 244 0.52 -3.05 -11.02
CA MET A 244 1.95 -3.20 -10.74
C MET A 244 2.23 -3.15 -9.22
N ALA A 245 1.19 -3.40 -8.41
CA ALA A 245 1.30 -3.37 -6.96
C ALA A 245 2.40 -4.34 -6.49
N GLY A 246 3.34 -3.85 -5.69
CA GLY A 246 4.45 -4.61 -5.13
C GLY A 246 5.41 -5.22 -6.16
N MET A 247 5.37 -4.83 -7.45
CA MET A 247 6.08 -5.55 -8.52
C MET A 247 7.57 -5.78 -8.23
N PHE A 248 8.23 -4.81 -7.59
CA PHE A 248 9.62 -4.88 -7.15
C PHE A 248 9.76 -4.70 -5.63
N GLU A 249 8.70 -4.91 -4.86
CA GLU A 249 8.75 -4.79 -3.39
C GLU A 249 9.81 -5.73 -2.79
N ASP A 250 10.39 -5.36 -1.65
CA ASP A 250 11.41 -6.13 -0.91
C ASP A 250 12.66 -6.55 -1.73
N ASN A 251 12.93 -5.92 -2.88
CA ASN A 251 14.20 -6.08 -3.61
C ASN A 251 15.30 -5.21 -2.98
N ASP A 252 15.72 -5.58 -1.77
CA ASP A 252 16.60 -4.79 -0.91
C ASP A 252 18.00 -4.51 -1.49
N LYS A 253 18.44 -5.32 -2.46
CA LYS A 253 19.72 -5.23 -3.18
C LYS A 253 19.65 -4.45 -4.49
N LEU A 254 18.46 -4.07 -4.97
CA LEU A 254 18.29 -3.39 -6.24
C LEU A 254 18.79 -1.94 -6.14
N ILE A 255 19.77 -1.57 -6.96
CA ILE A 255 20.42 -0.24 -6.91
C ILE A 255 19.75 0.76 -7.87
N SER A 256 19.34 0.27 -9.05
CA SER A 256 18.70 1.01 -10.14
C SER A 256 17.95 0.04 -11.05
N LEU A 257 17.01 0.55 -11.84
CA LEU A 257 16.25 -0.23 -12.81
C LEU A 257 15.95 0.61 -14.06
N ASP A 258 16.17 0.06 -15.26
CA ASP A 258 15.76 0.70 -16.50
C ASP A 258 14.27 0.39 -16.78
N LEU A 259 13.43 1.42 -16.63
CA LEU A 259 11.98 1.35 -16.85
C LEU A 259 11.56 2.00 -18.17
N SER A 260 12.49 2.24 -19.09
CA SER A 260 12.21 3.02 -20.31
C SER A 260 11.24 2.35 -21.28
N SER A 261 11.00 1.04 -21.15
CA SER A 261 10.01 0.26 -21.90
C SER A 261 8.60 0.29 -21.30
N PHE A 262 8.44 0.78 -20.07
CA PHE A 262 7.17 0.73 -19.35
C PHE A 262 6.21 1.79 -19.89
N ASP A 263 5.03 1.33 -20.31
CA ASP A 263 3.82 2.13 -20.52
C ASP A 263 2.90 1.89 -19.32
N THR A 264 2.74 2.91 -18.47
CA THR A 264 1.91 2.84 -17.26
C THR A 264 0.53 3.46 -17.45
N SER A 265 0.16 3.87 -18.67
CA SER A 265 -1.07 4.63 -18.93
C SER A 265 -2.35 3.88 -18.54
N ASN A 266 -2.34 2.56 -18.46
CA ASN A 266 -3.48 1.75 -18.01
C ASN A 266 -3.37 1.25 -16.55
N VAL A 267 -2.28 1.58 -15.85
CA VAL A 267 -2.04 1.12 -14.49
C VAL A 267 -2.94 1.89 -13.53
N THR A 268 -3.64 1.13 -12.67
CA THR A 268 -4.59 1.65 -11.68
C THR A 268 -4.08 1.51 -10.25
N ASN A 269 -3.13 0.60 -10.03
CA ASN A 269 -2.56 0.30 -8.71
C ASN A 269 -1.03 0.17 -8.83
N MET A 270 -0.32 1.04 -8.12
CA MET A 270 1.14 1.09 -7.99
C MET A 270 1.60 0.98 -6.52
N SER A 271 0.71 0.52 -5.62
CA SER A 271 1.02 0.44 -4.20
C SER A 271 2.21 -0.48 -3.96
N GLY A 272 3.17 -0.04 -3.14
CA GLY A 272 4.37 -0.82 -2.82
C GLY A 272 5.30 -1.11 -4.00
N MET A 273 5.11 -0.51 -5.20
CA MET A 273 5.83 -0.94 -6.42
C MET A 273 7.35 -1.01 -6.24
N PHE A 274 7.94 -0.11 -5.45
CA PHE A 274 9.35 -0.10 -5.07
C PHE A 274 9.56 -0.10 -3.54
N GLY A 275 8.53 -0.50 -2.79
CA GLY A 275 8.60 -0.60 -1.32
C GLY A 275 9.76 -1.48 -0.90
N HIS A 276 10.43 -1.13 0.19
CA HIS A 276 11.54 -1.89 0.77
C HIS A 276 12.76 -2.12 -0.15
N CYS A 277 12.85 -1.43 -1.30
CA CYS A 277 14.06 -1.36 -2.13
C CYS A 277 15.14 -0.51 -1.47
N SER A 278 15.70 -0.98 -0.35
CA SER A 278 16.53 -0.16 0.55
C SER A 278 17.85 0.33 -0.07
N SER A 279 18.40 -0.38 -1.06
CA SER A 279 19.60 0.01 -1.82
C SER A 279 19.33 0.93 -3.02
N LEU A 280 18.06 1.20 -3.35
CA LEU A 280 17.68 1.98 -4.52
C LEU A 280 18.15 3.43 -4.39
N THR A 281 18.91 3.90 -5.39
CA THR A 281 19.50 5.25 -5.37
C THR A 281 18.84 6.23 -6.33
N SER A 282 18.27 5.74 -7.44
CA SER A 282 17.59 6.54 -8.45
C SER A 282 16.71 5.69 -9.36
N LEU A 283 15.66 6.29 -9.91
CA LEU A 283 14.84 5.76 -11.01
C LEU A 283 14.55 6.87 -12.01
N ASP A 284 14.50 6.54 -13.29
CA ASP A 284 13.94 7.41 -14.32
C ASP A 284 12.45 7.10 -14.47
N LEU A 285 11.59 8.01 -14.00
CA LEU A 285 10.13 7.92 -14.05
C LEU A 285 9.52 8.89 -15.08
N SER A 286 10.34 9.49 -15.94
CA SER A 286 9.90 10.54 -16.88
C SER A 286 8.80 10.08 -17.86
N LYS A 287 8.69 8.77 -18.10
CA LYS A 287 7.66 8.16 -18.97
C LYS A 287 6.44 7.64 -18.24
N PHE A 288 6.42 7.70 -16.90
CA PHE A 288 5.26 7.23 -16.13
C PHE A 288 4.07 8.16 -16.39
N ASP A 289 2.99 7.58 -16.88
CA ASP A 289 1.66 8.17 -16.89
C ASP A 289 0.87 7.57 -15.72
N THR A 290 0.57 8.39 -14.70
CA THR A 290 -0.20 7.98 -13.51
C THR A 290 -1.65 8.48 -13.54
N SER A 291 -2.12 9.03 -14.67
CA SER A 291 -3.44 9.66 -14.78
C SER A 291 -4.64 8.71 -14.56
N ASN A 292 -4.37 7.39 -14.54
CA ASN A 292 -5.34 6.35 -14.21
C ASN A 292 -5.08 5.66 -12.86
N THR A 293 -4.03 6.06 -12.13
CA THR A 293 -3.65 5.46 -10.84
C THR A 293 -4.56 5.92 -9.70
N PHE A 294 -5.23 4.97 -9.04
CA PHE A 294 -6.02 5.21 -7.84
C PHE A 294 -5.18 5.13 -6.56
N SER A 295 -4.21 4.21 -6.48
CA SER A 295 -3.39 4.03 -5.29
C SER A 295 -1.90 3.95 -5.62
N MET A 296 -1.11 4.69 -4.84
CA MET A 296 0.35 4.67 -4.78
C MET A 296 0.83 4.59 -3.32
N THR A 297 -0.01 3.98 -2.46
CA THR A 297 0.31 3.73 -1.05
C THR A 297 1.62 2.97 -0.96
N ASN A 298 2.54 3.41 -0.10
CA ASN A 298 3.85 2.79 0.14
C ASN A 298 4.75 2.65 -1.10
N MET A 299 4.52 3.39 -2.19
CA MET A 299 5.24 3.19 -3.46
C MET A 299 6.77 3.20 -3.32
N PHE A 300 7.32 4.04 -2.42
CA PHE A 300 8.75 4.11 -2.09
C PHE A 300 9.01 3.91 -0.59
N ASP A 301 8.11 3.24 0.13
CA ASP A 301 8.30 2.97 1.56
C ASP A 301 9.64 2.24 1.79
N HIS A 302 10.37 2.57 2.85
CA HIS A 302 11.68 2.00 3.19
C HIS A 302 12.77 2.06 2.08
N CYS A 303 12.66 2.96 1.08
CA CYS A 303 13.76 3.26 0.15
C CYS A 303 14.87 4.09 0.83
N THR A 304 15.55 3.52 1.82
CA THR A 304 16.46 4.25 2.73
C THR A 304 17.67 4.91 2.04
N SER A 305 18.09 4.43 0.86
CA SER A 305 19.21 5.01 0.08
C SER A 305 18.77 6.11 -0.91
N LEU A 306 17.46 6.31 -1.12
CA LEU A 306 16.93 7.26 -2.07
C LEU A 306 17.10 8.69 -1.56
N LYS A 307 17.83 9.53 -2.31
CA LYS A 307 18.14 10.92 -1.91
C LYS A 307 17.19 11.95 -2.51
N SER A 308 16.65 11.64 -3.68
CA SER A 308 15.72 12.44 -4.47
C SER A 308 15.08 11.55 -5.51
N ILE A 309 13.88 11.91 -5.96
CA ILE A 309 13.20 11.24 -7.06
C ILE A 309 12.45 12.30 -7.88
N ASP A 310 12.50 12.20 -9.21
CA ASP A 310 11.77 13.09 -10.11
C ASP A 310 10.36 12.53 -10.33
N LEU A 311 9.35 13.31 -9.94
CA LEU A 311 7.92 12.98 -10.05
C LEU A 311 7.16 13.98 -10.93
N SER A 312 7.88 14.73 -11.78
CA SER A 312 7.29 15.76 -12.63
C SER A 312 6.28 15.23 -13.65
N SER A 313 6.35 13.94 -13.99
CA SER A 313 5.41 13.24 -14.87
C SER A 313 4.11 12.78 -14.18
N PHE A 314 4.05 12.81 -12.84
CA PHE A 314 2.93 12.23 -12.09
C PHE A 314 1.69 13.13 -12.20
N ASP A 315 0.59 12.58 -12.73
CA ASP A 315 -0.77 13.12 -12.60
C ASP A 315 -1.49 12.33 -11.50
N THR A 316 -1.75 12.96 -10.36
CA THR A 316 -2.35 12.31 -9.19
C THR A 316 -3.83 12.62 -9.01
N LYS A 317 -4.48 13.24 -10.00
CA LYS A 317 -5.85 13.76 -9.85
C LYS A 317 -6.89 12.71 -9.48
N LYS A 318 -6.68 11.44 -9.88
CA LYS A 318 -7.55 10.32 -9.54
C LYS A 318 -7.14 9.57 -8.28
N THR A 319 -5.94 9.81 -7.77
CA THR A 319 -5.36 9.07 -6.66
C THR A 319 -6.12 9.35 -5.37
N ASP A 320 -6.57 8.30 -4.68
CA ASP A 320 -7.23 8.38 -3.37
C ASP A 320 -6.34 7.90 -2.20
N GLY A 321 -5.32 7.08 -2.49
CA GLY A 321 -4.36 6.57 -1.50
C GLY A 321 -2.91 6.94 -1.80
N MET A 322 -2.30 7.68 -0.88
CA MET A 322 -0.87 8.05 -0.86
C MET A 322 -0.21 7.78 0.49
N GLY A 323 -0.88 7.01 1.36
CA GLY A 323 -0.35 6.67 2.68
C GLY A 323 1.03 6.01 2.56
N GLY A 324 1.97 6.40 3.42
CA GLY A 324 3.32 5.85 3.48
C GLY A 324 4.16 5.97 2.21
N MET A 325 3.77 6.79 1.22
CA MET A 325 4.44 6.84 -0.09
C MET A 325 5.96 7.00 0.00
N PHE A 326 6.47 7.77 0.96
CA PHE A 326 7.90 7.96 1.24
C PHE A 326 8.28 7.60 2.68
N SER A 327 7.47 6.78 3.34
CA SER A 327 7.73 6.33 4.71
C SER A 327 9.12 5.66 4.79
N TYR A 328 9.86 5.91 5.87
CA TYR A 328 11.25 5.47 6.11
C TYR A 328 12.27 5.79 4.98
N CYS A 329 11.99 6.74 4.09
CA CYS A 329 12.98 7.28 3.14
C CYS A 329 14.02 8.17 3.84
N SER A 330 14.82 7.58 4.73
CA SER A 330 15.68 8.32 5.66
C SER A 330 16.77 9.17 4.99
N SER A 331 17.21 8.85 3.77
CA SER A 331 18.16 9.65 2.98
C SER A 331 17.51 10.74 2.11
N LEU A 332 16.18 10.78 2.01
CA LEU A 332 15.46 11.72 1.14
C LEU A 332 15.63 13.15 1.68
N ALA A 333 16.42 13.95 0.95
CA ALA A 333 16.79 15.30 1.39
C ALA A 333 15.86 16.38 0.82
N ASN A 334 15.24 16.10 -0.32
CA ASN A 334 14.34 16.99 -1.04
C ASN A 334 13.36 16.17 -1.89
N ILE A 335 12.17 16.71 -2.08
CA ILE A 335 11.14 16.15 -2.95
C ILE A 335 10.35 17.30 -3.58
N ASP A 336 10.16 17.25 -4.90
CA ASP A 336 9.29 18.17 -5.62
C ASP A 336 7.92 17.50 -5.81
N LEU A 337 6.88 18.13 -5.26
CA LEU A 337 5.49 17.67 -5.30
C LEU A 337 4.60 18.66 -6.05
N SER A 338 5.18 19.55 -6.86
CA SER A 338 4.44 20.62 -7.55
C SER A 338 3.43 20.12 -8.59
N SER A 339 3.60 18.88 -9.09
CA SER A 339 2.66 18.19 -9.99
C SER A 339 1.46 17.56 -9.28
N PHE A 340 1.50 17.41 -7.95
CA PHE A 340 0.50 16.65 -7.20
C PHE A 340 -0.81 17.42 -7.06
N ASP A 341 -1.90 16.82 -7.52
CA ASP A 341 -3.28 17.17 -7.17
C ASP A 341 -3.79 16.18 -6.12
N THR A 342 -3.86 16.62 -4.86
CA THR A 342 -4.33 15.78 -3.75
C THR A 342 -5.83 15.94 -3.47
N SER A 343 -6.59 16.62 -4.34
CA SER A 343 -8.02 16.91 -4.10
C SER A 343 -8.93 15.68 -4.06
N ASN A 344 -8.42 14.51 -4.47
CA ASN A 344 -9.10 13.23 -4.35
C ASN A 344 -8.56 12.32 -3.24
N VAL A 345 -7.45 12.68 -2.60
CA VAL A 345 -6.80 11.84 -1.59
C VAL A 345 -7.65 11.75 -0.32
N ALA A 346 -7.87 10.53 0.14
CA ALA A 346 -8.57 10.20 1.38
C ALA A 346 -7.61 9.64 2.46
N PHE A 347 -6.57 8.92 2.02
CA PHE A 347 -5.57 8.24 2.86
C PHE A 347 -4.18 8.87 2.63
N MET A 348 -3.63 9.49 3.68
CA MET A 348 -2.36 10.24 3.68
C MET A 348 -1.52 9.96 4.95
N GLU A 349 -1.91 8.97 5.74
CA GLU A 349 -1.18 8.49 6.91
C GLU A 349 0.26 8.11 6.54
N TYR A 350 1.23 8.32 7.43
CA TYR A 350 2.64 7.94 7.25
C TYR A 350 3.38 8.54 6.03
N MET A 351 2.79 9.46 5.24
CA MET A 351 3.32 9.83 3.91
C MET A 351 4.83 10.18 3.89
N PHE A 352 5.34 10.84 4.93
CA PHE A 352 6.75 11.16 5.13
C PHE A 352 7.31 10.65 6.47
N ASP A 353 6.71 9.62 7.06
CA ASP A 353 7.18 9.05 8.32
C ASP A 353 8.67 8.68 8.21
N HIS A 354 9.47 9.02 9.22
CA HIS A 354 10.91 8.79 9.29
C HIS A 354 11.75 9.28 8.09
N CYS A 355 11.28 10.29 7.34
CA CYS A 355 12.08 11.05 6.35
C CYS A 355 13.12 11.97 7.04
N SER A 356 14.05 11.38 7.79
CA SER A 356 14.93 12.09 8.73
C SER A 356 15.92 13.07 8.09
N SER A 357 16.21 12.96 6.78
CA SER A 357 17.07 13.91 6.06
C SER A 357 16.33 15.10 5.44
N LEU A 358 15.00 15.09 5.44
CA LEU A 358 14.17 16.10 4.79
C LEU A 358 14.21 17.42 5.57
N LYS A 359 14.75 18.49 4.96
CA LYS A 359 14.95 19.80 5.63
C LYS A 359 13.77 20.76 5.46
N SER A 360 13.09 20.64 4.33
CA SER A 360 11.94 21.44 3.94
C SER A 360 11.12 20.67 2.90
N ILE A 361 9.83 20.97 2.85
CA ILE A 361 8.90 20.40 1.86
C ILE A 361 7.89 21.48 1.47
N ASP A 362 7.60 21.61 0.17
CA ASP A 362 6.55 22.49 -0.32
C ASP A 362 5.23 21.72 -0.43
N LEU A 363 4.26 22.12 0.37
CA LEU A 363 2.92 21.52 0.43
C LEU A 363 1.84 22.51 0.00
N SER A 364 2.22 23.63 -0.64
CA SER A 364 1.30 24.73 -0.97
C SER A 364 0.18 24.33 -1.94
N LYS A 365 0.34 23.24 -2.69
CA LYS A 365 -0.65 22.68 -3.62
C LYS A 365 -1.56 21.62 -3.01
N PHE A 366 -1.26 21.15 -1.80
CA PHE A 366 -2.05 20.09 -1.18
C PHE A 366 -3.45 20.61 -0.83
N ASN A 367 -4.45 19.88 -1.28
CA ASN A 367 -5.84 19.99 -0.84
C ASN A 367 -6.17 18.77 0.02
N THR A 368 -6.42 19.00 1.30
CA THR A 368 -6.68 17.93 2.28
C THR A 368 -8.14 17.83 2.71
N SER A 369 -9.05 18.54 2.04
CA SER A 369 -10.49 18.65 2.42
C SER A 369 -11.26 17.33 2.43
N LYS A 370 -10.68 16.25 1.89
CA LYS A 370 -11.23 14.89 1.92
C LYS A 370 -10.49 13.91 2.85
N VAL A 371 -9.33 14.31 3.36
CA VAL A 371 -8.46 13.43 4.17
C VAL A 371 -9.07 13.23 5.55
N LEU A 372 -9.13 11.97 6.00
CA LEU A 372 -9.62 11.59 7.33
C LEU A 372 -8.47 11.28 8.31
N HIS A 373 -7.37 10.75 7.77
CA HIS A 373 -6.25 10.16 8.52
C HIS A 373 -4.92 10.80 8.10
N MET A 374 -4.20 11.39 9.05
CA MET A 374 -2.85 11.96 8.90
C MET A 374 -1.91 11.50 10.01
N GLU A 375 -2.23 10.40 10.70
CA GLU A 375 -1.35 9.84 11.71
C GLU A 375 0.05 9.60 11.13
N TYR A 376 1.07 9.90 11.93
CA TYR A 376 2.49 9.77 11.59
C TYR A 376 2.98 10.50 10.32
N MET A 377 2.17 11.35 9.68
CA MET A 377 2.49 11.93 8.36
C MET A 377 3.90 12.56 8.27
N PHE A 378 4.36 13.23 9.34
CA PHE A 378 5.71 13.79 9.43
C PHE A 378 6.51 13.23 10.62
N SER A 379 6.04 12.14 11.26
CA SER A 379 6.73 11.56 12.40
C SER A 379 8.19 11.25 12.05
N GLY A 380 9.13 11.47 12.97
CA GLY A 380 10.55 11.17 12.75
C GLY A 380 11.27 12.04 11.69
N CYS A 381 10.62 13.05 11.11
CA CYS A 381 11.24 14.04 10.21
C CYS A 381 12.19 14.99 10.97
N SER A 382 13.24 14.44 11.57
CA SER A 382 14.09 15.12 12.55
C SER A 382 14.92 16.29 12.00
N ALA A 383 15.08 16.41 10.68
CA ALA A 383 15.74 17.55 10.03
C ALA A 383 14.77 18.68 9.59
N LEU A 384 13.45 18.47 9.62
CA LEU A 384 12.49 19.51 9.26
C LEU A 384 12.57 20.65 10.28
N THR A 385 12.71 21.88 9.79
CA THR A 385 12.81 23.07 10.67
C THR A 385 11.54 23.90 10.68
N LYS A 386 10.78 23.88 9.58
CA LYS A 386 9.54 24.63 9.37
C LYS A 386 8.61 23.85 8.45
N LEU A 387 7.32 23.87 8.77
CA LEU A 387 6.25 23.36 7.92
C LEU A 387 5.24 24.48 7.61
N ASP A 388 4.87 24.66 6.34
CA ASP A 388 3.74 25.50 5.93
C ASP A 388 2.58 24.59 5.49
N LEU A 389 1.59 24.45 6.37
CA LEU A 389 0.37 23.68 6.18
C LEU A 389 -0.84 24.61 5.93
N SER A 390 -0.62 25.86 5.52
CA SER A 390 -1.72 26.82 5.32
C SER A 390 -2.70 26.44 4.21
N SER A 391 -2.32 25.54 3.31
CA SER A 391 -3.20 24.97 2.30
C SER A 391 -4.14 23.88 2.86
N PHE A 392 -3.83 23.32 4.04
CA PHE A 392 -4.54 22.18 4.60
C PHE A 392 -5.93 22.62 5.10
N ASP A 393 -6.95 21.92 4.61
CA ASP A 393 -8.32 21.98 5.10
C ASP A 393 -8.55 20.74 5.97
N THR A 394 -8.71 20.94 7.27
CA THR A 394 -8.82 19.84 8.25
C THR A 394 -10.25 19.63 8.74
N ASN A 395 -11.26 20.21 8.07
CA ASN A 395 -12.65 20.11 8.53
C ASN A 395 -13.20 18.67 8.60
N LYS A 396 -12.60 17.71 7.86
CA LYS A 396 -12.96 16.29 7.92
C LYS A 396 -11.93 15.41 8.64
N LEU A 397 -10.81 16.00 9.06
CA LEU A 397 -9.71 15.26 9.67
C LEU A 397 -10.14 14.75 11.04
N ILE A 398 -9.92 13.46 11.31
CA ILE A 398 -10.29 12.82 12.57
C ILE A 398 -9.08 12.27 13.35
N ASP A 399 -7.95 12.04 12.67
CA ASP A 399 -6.76 11.41 13.26
C ASP A 399 -5.46 12.14 12.89
N ILE A 400 -4.74 12.61 13.90
CA ILE A 400 -3.39 13.19 13.79
C ILE A 400 -2.41 12.55 14.79
N ASN A 401 -2.69 11.32 15.23
CA ASN A 401 -1.80 10.62 16.16
C ASN A 401 -0.36 10.65 15.66
N HIS A 402 0.57 11.06 16.52
CA HIS A 402 2.00 11.17 16.18
C HIS A 402 2.35 12.02 14.94
N MET A 403 1.44 12.83 14.38
CA MET A 403 1.66 13.50 13.08
C MET A 403 2.97 14.30 13.02
N PHE A 404 3.38 14.91 14.14
CA PHE A 404 4.64 15.66 14.28
C PHE A 404 5.53 15.09 15.39
N ALA A 405 5.40 13.80 15.72
CA ALA A 405 6.26 13.17 16.73
C ALA A 405 7.71 13.11 16.25
N ASP A 406 8.68 13.19 17.17
CA ASP A 406 10.11 13.05 16.91
C ASP A 406 10.69 14.03 15.86
N CYS A 407 9.99 15.13 15.57
CA CYS A 407 10.46 16.23 14.73
C CYS A 407 11.40 17.17 15.53
N THR A 408 12.53 16.63 15.96
CA THR A 408 13.44 17.28 16.95
C THR A 408 14.09 18.61 16.50
N SER A 409 13.99 18.97 15.22
CA SER A 409 14.45 20.27 14.69
C SER A 409 13.32 21.23 14.33
N LEU A 410 12.07 20.81 14.43
CA LEU A 410 10.92 21.59 14.01
C LEU A 410 10.69 22.75 14.97
N THR A 411 10.72 23.97 14.45
CA THR A 411 10.56 25.20 15.24
C THR A 411 9.24 25.91 14.97
N THR A 412 8.65 25.72 13.79
CA THR A 412 7.45 26.44 13.38
C THR A 412 6.58 25.58 12.48
N ILE A 413 5.29 25.53 12.80
CA ILE A 413 4.23 25.04 11.91
C ILE A 413 3.32 26.23 11.59
N ILE A 414 3.15 26.53 10.31
CA ILE A 414 2.24 27.58 9.83
C ILE A 414 0.95 26.93 9.36
N VAL A 415 -0.18 27.47 9.80
CA VAL A 415 -1.52 27.05 9.37
C VAL A 415 -2.34 28.28 8.95
N SER A 416 -3.49 28.04 8.32
CA SER A 416 -4.50 29.08 8.05
C SER A 416 -5.76 28.88 8.88
N ASP A 417 -6.76 29.72 8.66
CA ASP A 417 -8.13 29.58 9.21
C ASP A 417 -8.83 28.26 8.79
N LYS A 418 -8.30 27.56 7.78
CA LYS A 418 -8.78 26.23 7.38
C LYS A 418 -8.36 25.10 8.32
N TRP A 419 -7.42 25.37 9.23
CA TRP A 419 -7.09 24.41 10.28
C TRP A 419 -8.12 24.48 11.41
N ASN A 420 -8.99 23.48 11.44
CA ASN A 420 -9.98 23.25 12.48
C ASN A 420 -9.63 21.97 13.27
N SER A 421 -9.46 22.12 14.58
CA SER A 421 -9.16 21.01 15.50
C SER A 421 -10.40 20.37 16.15
N ASP A 422 -11.59 20.96 15.97
CA ASP A 422 -12.80 20.56 16.71
C ASP A 422 -13.29 19.16 16.34
N ASN A 423 -13.01 18.71 15.12
CA ASN A 423 -13.40 17.38 14.62
C ASN A 423 -12.31 16.31 14.80
N ILE A 424 -11.14 16.67 15.33
CA ILE A 424 -10.01 15.76 15.48
C ILE A 424 -10.14 15.00 16.81
N ASP A 425 -10.62 13.76 16.72
CA ASP A 425 -10.86 12.91 17.89
C ASP A 425 -9.56 12.34 18.48
N LYS A 426 -8.61 11.98 17.62
CA LYS A 426 -7.39 11.25 17.96
C LYS A 426 -6.15 12.13 17.75
N THR A 427 -5.50 12.47 18.86
CA THR A 427 -4.35 13.37 18.92
C THR A 427 -3.20 12.82 19.78
N TYR A 428 -3.20 11.52 20.06
CA TYR A 428 -2.22 10.84 20.91
C TYR A 428 -0.80 11.15 20.42
N GLU A 429 0.05 11.66 21.31
CA GLU A 429 1.46 11.94 21.04
C GLU A 429 1.75 12.79 19.78
N ALA A 430 0.79 13.60 19.30
CA ALA A 430 0.92 14.37 18.06
C ALA A 430 2.17 15.25 17.98
N PHE A 431 2.73 15.66 19.12
CA PHE A 431 3.92 16.52 19.24
C PHE A 431 5.04 15.94 20.12
N ARG A 432 5.01 14.63 20.44
CA ARG A 432 6.01 14.00 21.33
C ARG A 432 7.42 14.25 20.80
N ASN A 433 8.38 14.59 21.67
CA ASN A 433 9.79 14.80 21.31
C ASN A 433 10.07 15.94 20.30
N SER A 434 9.09 16.80 20.02
CA SER A 434 9.25 17.98 19.15
C SER A 434 9.51 19.24 19.96
N SER A 435 10.49 19.17 20.87
CA SER A 435 10.74 20.15 21.95
C SER A 435 11.22 21.54 21.49
N LYS A 436 11.61 21.70 20.22
CA LYS A 436 11.97 23.01 19.65
C LYS A 436 10.77 23.77 19.06
N LEU A 437 9.60 23.14 18.99
CA LEU A 437 8.41 23.73 18.42
C LEU A 437 7.89 24.85 19.32
N VAL A 438 7.66 26.02 18.71
CA VAL A 438 7.12 27.20 19.39
C VAL A 438 5.95 27.75 18.59
N GLY A 439 4.80 27.93 19.25
CA GLY A 439 3.63 28.58 18.69
C GLY A 439 3.88 30.06 18.36
N GLY A 440 3.03 30.63 17.50
CA GLY A 440 3.20 31.99 16.99
C GLY A 440 3.21 33.10 18.05
N ASN A 441 2.70 32.83 19.26
CA ASN A 441 2.70 33.73 20.41
C ASN A 441 3.66 33.28 21.53
N GLY A 442 4.59 32.37 21.22
CA GLY A 442 5.67 31.96 22.11
C GLY A 442 5.39 30.76 23.00
N THR A 443 4.24 30.09 22.84
CA THR A 443 3.93 28.84 23.55
C THR A 443 4.94 27.76 23.16
N LYS A 444 5.71 27.25 24.12
CA LYS A 444 6.75 26.24 23.86
C LYS A 444 6.18 24.85 24.06
N ASN A 445 6.56 23.92 23.20
CA ASN A 445 6.33 22.49 23.44
C ASN A 445 7.30 21.99 24.52
N ASP A 446 6.92 22.14 25.78
CA ASP A 446 7.62 21.47 26.87
C ASP A 446 7.19 20.01 26.88
N ASP A 447 8.16 19.11 26.72
CA ASP A 447 8.00 17.65 26.55
C ASP A 447 7.52 16.96 27.84
N SER A 448 6.57 17.59 28.54
CA SER A 448 6.06 17.17 29.84
C SER A 448 5.17 15.94 29.67
N THR A 449 5.23 15.04 30.65
CA THR A 449 4.91 13.61 30.58
C THR A 449 3.42 13.24 30.40
N ASN A 450 2.59 14.13 29.83
CA ASN A 450 1.18 13.88 29.54
C ASN A 450 0.86 14.14 28.06
N TYR A 451 1.40 13.28 27.20
CA TYR A 451 1.37 13.44 25.75
C TYR A 451 -0.05 13.43 25.14
N ASP A 452 -1.02 12.78 25.79
CA ASP A 452 -2.42 12.71 25.34
C ASP A 452 -3.13 14.07 25.41
N LYS A 453 -2.86 14.85 26.48
CA LYS A 453 -3.45 16.17 26.67
C LYS A 453 -2.86 17.22 25.75
N ILE A 454 -1.55 17.14 25.50
CA ILE A 454 -0.82 18.11 24.68
C ILE A 454 -1.36 18.13 23.25
N GLY A 455 -1.60 16.96 22.64
CA GLY A 455 -2.11 16.89 21.27
C GLY A 455 -3.46 17.60 21.09
N ARG A 456 -4.44 17.28 21.93
CA ARG A 456 -5.81 17.82 21.81
C ARG A 456 -5.86 19.31 22.12
N GLU A 457 -5.12 19.76 23.14
CA GLU A 457 -5.17 21.15 23.57
C GLU A 457 -4.29 22.07 22.73
N TYR A 458 -3.20 21.60 22.12
CA TYR A 458 -2.23 22.50 21.47
C TYR A 458 -2.19 22.42 19.95
N ALA A 459 -2.91 21.49 19.31
CA ALA A 459 -3.08 21.42 17.85
C ALA A 459 -4.01 22.53 17.30
N ARG A 460 -3.74 23.79 17.66
CA ARG A 460 -4.49 24.98 17.26
C ARG A 460 -3.56 26.19 17.10
N ILE A 461 -4.08 27.25 16.50
CA ILE A 461 -3.38 28.54 16.39
C ILE A 461 -3.09 29.09 17.79
N ASP A 462 -1.82 29.47 18.01
CA ASP A 462 -1.36 30.08 19.25
C ASP A 462 -1.82 31.54 19.34
N THR A 463 -2.56 31.88 20.40
CA THR A 463 -3.02 33.25 20.66
C THR A 463 -2.67 33.67 22.09
N PRO A 464 -2.71 34.97 22.42
CA PRO A 464 -2.51 35.43 23.80
C PRO A 464 -3.47 34.84 24.83
N LYS A 465 -4.65 34.35 24.40
CA LYS A 465 -5.67 33.77 25.28
C LYS A 465 -5.70 32.24 25.25
N THR A 466 -5.34 31.64 24.12
CA THR A 466 -5.41 30.21 23.88
C THR A 466 -4.05 29.69 23.41
N PRO A 467 -3.25 29.11 24.31
CA PRO A 467 -1.97 28.51 23.93
C PRO A 467 -2.15 27.46 22.84
N GLY A 468 -1.25 27.46 21.86
CA GLY A 468 -1.21 26.48 20.77
C GLY A 468 0.18 26.37 20.18
N TYR A 469 0.42 25.38 19.33
CA TYR A 469 1.73 25.17 18.69
C TYR A 469 1.80 25.67 17.25
N PHE A 470 0.71 26.20 16.71
CA PHE A 470 0.68 26.70 15.34
C PHE A 470 0.81 28.23 15.25
N THR A 471 1.43 28.67 14.18
CA THR A 471 1.55 30.08 13.79
C THR A 471 0.54 30.36 12.67
N ALA A 472 -0.30 31.38 12.83
CA ALA A 472 -1.20 31.80 11.76
C ALA A 472 -0.41 32.39 10.57
N LYS A 473 -0.79 32.04 9.34
CA LYS A 473 -0.23 32.65 8.13
C LYS A 473 -0.55 34.14 8.08
N ALA A 474 0.39 34.95 7.58
CA ALA A 474 0.30 36.41 7.59
C ALA A 474 -0.86 37.00 6.75
N SER A 475 -1.59 36.18 5.98
CA SER A 475 -2.84 36.56 5.29
C SER A 475 -4.08 36.50 6.18
N ASP A 476 -3.99 35.84 7.34
CA ASP A 476 -5.15 35.49 8.18
C ASP A 476 -5.24 36.39 9.44
N LYS A 477 -4.40 37.43 9.50
CA LYS A 477 -4.50 38.52 10.48
C LYS A 477 -5.61 39.53 10.12
N ASN A 478 -6.79 39.06 9.75
CA ASN A 478 -7.97 39.91 9.67
C ASN A 478 -9.22 39.13 10.07
N SER A 479 -9.51 39.07 11.37
CA SER A 479 -10.91 39.11 11.81
C SER A 479 -11.17 39.49 13.27
N ASP A 480 -10.18 39.83 14.11
CA ASP A 480 -10.47 40.13 15.54
C ASP A 480 -9.95 41.47 16.08
N THR A 481 -9.46 42.34 15.20
CA THR A 481 -9.38 43.78 15.47
C THR A 481 -9.97 44.53 14.29
N ALA A 482 -11.19 45.07 14.44
CA ALA A 482 -11.77 45.92 13.42
C ALA A 482 -10.80 47.08 13.11
N LEU A 483 -10.38 47.21 11.85
CA LEU A 483 -9.54 48.33 11.42
C LEU A 483 -10.35 49.62 11.60
N ASN A 484 -9.80 50.60 12.33
CA ASN A 484 -10.47 51.88 12.52
C ASN A 484 -10.66 52.56 11.14
N GLY A 485 -11.90 52.71 10.69
CA GLY A 485 -12.30 53.18 9.36
C GLY A 485 -12.81 52.09 8.39
N ASP A 486 -12.68 50.80 8.71
CA ASP A 486 -13.20 49.68 7.91
C ASP A 486 -14.66 49.36 8.31
N ALA A 487 -15.57 50.23 7.85
CA ALA A 487 -16.98 50.16 8.18
C ALA A 487 -17.70 48.94 7.56
N ASN A 488 -17.11 48.31 6.54
CA ASN A 488 -17.70 47.17 5.84
C ASN A 488 -17.12 45.80 6.28
N SER A 489 -15.98 45.80 6.97
CA SER A 489 -15.23 44.62 7.44
C SER A 489 -14.60 43.79 6.32
N ASP A 490 -14.15 44.44 5.24
CA ASP A 490 -13.46 43.81 4.11
C ASP A 490 -11.92 43.83 4.25
N GLY A 491 -11.42 44.44 5.32
CA GLY A 491 -10.00 44.54 5.63
C GLY A 491 -9.28 45.70 4.94
N LYS A 492 -9.99 46.63 4.27
CA LYS A 492 -9.41 47.75 3.52
C LYS A 492 -10.18 49.05 3.70
N ILE A 493 -9.54 50.09 4.22
CA ILE A 493 -10.16 51.43 4.36
C ILE A 493 -10.19 52.15 3.00
N ASN A 494 -11.36 52.23 2.38
CA ASN A 494 -11.56 52.80 1.05
C ASN A 494 -12.94 53.50 0.88
N VAL A 495 -13.25 53.93 -0.34
CA VAL A 495 -14.50 54.68 -0.62
C VAL A 495 -15.77 53.87 -0.35
N ALA A 496 -15.69 52.53 -0.35
CA ALA A 496 -16.80 51.67 0.03
C ALA A 496 -17.19 51.84 1.51
N ASP A 497 -16.23 52.09 2.40
CA ASP A 497 -16.49 52.35 3.82
C ASP A 497 -17.24 53.66 4.02
N ILE A 498 -16.83 54.70 3.28
CA ILE A 498 -17.56 55.99 3.25
C ILE A 498 -19.01 55.78 2.83
N ALA A 499 -19.26 54.94 1.81
CA ALA A 499 -20.61 54.67 1.35
C ALA A 499 -21.46 53.96 2.42
N VAL A 500 -20.85 53.08 3.21
CA VAL A 500 -21.50 52.38 4.32
C VAL A 500 -21.84 53.36 5.46
N VAL A 501 -20.91 54.21 5.89
CA VAL A 501 -21.16 55.24 6.92
C VAL A 501 -22.19 56.26 6.45
N ALA A 502 -22.10 56.71 5.20
CA ALA A 502 -23.06 57.65 4.60
C ALA A 502 -24.49 57.07 4.50
N SER A 503 -24.60 55.78 4.22
CA SER A 503 -25.89 55.08 4.19
C SER A 503 -26.53 55.01 5.58
N HIS A 504 -25.71 54.88 6.63
CA HIS A 504 -26.18 54.93 8.01
C HIS A 504 -26.67 56.32 8.41
N ILE A 505 -25.88 57.36 8.14
CA ILE A 505 -26.24 58.76 8.44
C ILE A 505 -27.54 59.17 7.74
N LYS A 506 -27.77 58.66 6.51
CA LYS A 506 -29.02 58.91 5.76
C LYS A 506 -30.21 58.06 6.22
N GLY A 507 -30.04 57.21 7.23
CA GLY A 507 -31.08 56.30 7.71
C GLY A 507 -31.44 55.18 6.73
N ILE A 508 -30.60 54.91 5.73
CA ILE A 508 -30.85 53.90 4.69
C ILE A 508 -30.49 52.51 5.21
N LYS A 509 -29.39 52.37 5.98
CA LYS A 509 -28.93 51.09 6.53
C LYS A 509 -28.33 51.27 7.93
N ALA A 510 -28.83 50.54 8.92
CA ALA A 510 -28.27 50.57 10.27
C ALA A 510 -26.86 49.94 10.31
N LEU A 511 -25.92 50.59 11.00
CA LEU A 511 -24.63 50.07 11.42
C LEU A 511 -24.73 49.80 12.92
N THR A 512 -24.28 48.62 13.35
CA THR A 512 -24.34 48.18 14.75
C THR A 512 -23.10 47.36 15.10
N GLY A 513 -22.81 47.21 16.40
CA GLY A 513 -21.72 46.34 16.86
C GLY A 513 -20.35 46.83 16.40
N ASP A 514 -19.48 45.90 15.98
CA ASP A 514 -18.09 46.23 15.65
C ASP A 514 -17.94 47.05 14.37
N LYS A 515 -18.91 46.98 13.44
CA LYS A 515 -18.95 47.87 12.27
C LYS A 515 -19.27 49.31 12.65
N PHE A 516 -20.09 49.52 13.69
CA PHE A 516 -20.34 50.85 14.22
C PHE A 516 -19.08 51.42 14.89
N LYS A 517 -18.41 50.61 15.70
CA LYS A 517 -17.14 51.01 16.34
C LYS A 517 -16.04 51.30 15.32
N ALA A 518 -15.94 50.51 14.25
CA ALA A 518 -14.99 50.74 13.17
C ALA A 518 -15.30 52.00 12.36
N ALA A 519 -16.59 52.35 12.24
CA ALA A 519 -17.02 53.55 11.54
C ALA A 519 -16.87 54.83 12.38
N ASP A 520 -16.89 54.73 13.71
CA ASP A 520 -16.76 55.82 14.68
C ASP A 520 -15.28 56.15 14.91
N VAL A 521 -14.67 56.75 13.89
CA VAL A 521 -13.22 56.94 13.84
C VAL A 521 -12.70 58.00 14.80
N ASN A 522 -13.59 58.82 15.37
CA ASN A 522 -13.27 59.82 16.38
C ASN A 522 -13.65 59.40 17.81
N ASN A 523 -14.29 58.23 17.99
CA ASN A 523 -14.74 57.65 19.25
C ASN A 523 -15.69 58.55 20.05
N ASP A 524 -16.52 59.35 19.39
CA ASP A 524 -17.52 60.21 20.04
C ASP A 524 -18.89 59.50 20.24
N ASN A 525 -18.99 58.23 19.83
CA ASN A 525 -20.18 57.39 19.83
C ASN A 525 -21.31 57.91 18.92
N ASN A 526 -21.02 58.78 17.95
CA ASN A 526 -21.98 59.28 16.97
C ASN A 526 -21.39 59.26 15.55
N LEU A 527 -21.97 58.45 14.67
CA LEU A 527 -21.59 58.47 13.25
C LEU A 527 -22.13 59.73 12.57
N THR A 528 -21.23 60.63 12.20
CA THR A 528 -21.54 61.91 11.55
C THR A 528 -20.73 62.11 10.27
N VAL A 529 -20.98 63.22 9.56
CA VAL A 529 -20.16 63.62 8.41
C VAL A 529 -18.69 63.86 8.78
N THR A 530 -18.39 64.05 10.07
CA THR A 530 -17.02 64.17 10.60
C THR A 530 -16.25 62.87 10.41
N ASP A 531 -16.87 61.71 10.69
CA ASP A 531 -16.25 60.39 10.52
C ASP A 531 -15.96 60.10 9.05
N ILE A 532 -16.92 60.43 8.18
CA ILE A 532 -16.70 60.37 6.72
C ILE A 532 -15.52 61.23 6.30
N ALA A 533 -15.41 62.45 6.82
CA ALA A 533 -14.32 63.36 6.47
C ALA A 533 -12.96 62.85 6.96
N MET A 534 -12.91 62.18 8.11
CA MET A 534 -11.70 61.56 8.66
C MET A 534 -11.30 60.32 7.86
N ILE A 535 -12.24 59.43 7.53
CA ILE A 535 -12.00 58.29 6.63
C ILE A 535 -11.54 58.77 5.25
N ALA A 536 -12.17 59.80 4.69
CA ALA A 536 -11.77 60.38 3.41
C ALA A 536 -10.38 61.03 3.45
N SER A 537 -10.03 61.68 4.55
CA SER A 537 -8.69 62.25 4.76
C SER A 537 -7.62 61.17 4.85
N HIS A 538 -7.96 60.03 5.46
CA HIS A 538 -7.10 58.85 5.52
C HIS A 538 -6.88 58.21 4.16
N ILE A 539 -7.93 58.00 3.38
CA ILE A 539 -7.86 57.45 2.01
C ILE A 539 -6.98 58.34 1.11
N LYS A 540 -6.98 59.66 1.34
CA LYS A 540 -6.14 60.62 0.61
C LYS A 540 -4.71 60.74 1.15
N GLY A 541 -4.35 60.00 2.20
CA GLY A 541 -3.03 60.07 2.84
C GLY A 541 -2.76 61.37 3.61
N ILE A 542 -3.81 62.13 3.96
CA ILE A 542 -3.69 63.44 4.61
C ILE A 542 -3.58 63.29 6.14
N LYS A 543 -4.27 62.31 6.73
CA LYS A 543 -4.24 62.03 8.18
C LYS A 543 -4.36 60.52 8.45
N ALA A 544 -3.62 60.01 9.44
CA ALA A 544 -3.83 58.66 9.95
C ALA A 544 -5.10 58.58 10.81
N LEU A 545 -5.78 57.44 10.79
CA LEU A 545 -6.79 57.09 11.78
C LEU A 545 -6.06 56.42 12.94
N SER A 546 -6.29 56.90 14.16
CA SER A 546 -5.63 56.41 15.39
C SER A 546 -6.38 55.26 16.02
#